data_AF-A0A1E3KDX7-F1
#
_entry.id   AF-A0A1E3KDX7-F1
#
_cell.length_a   1.000
_cell.length_b   1.000
_cell.length_c   1.000
_cell.angle_alpha   90.00
_cell.angle_beta   90.00
_cell.angle_gamma   90.00
#
_symmetry.space_group_name_H-M   'P 1'
#
loop_
_entity.id
_entity.type
_entity.pdbx_description
1 polymer ?
#
loop_
_entity_poly.entity_id
_entity_poly.type
_entity_poly.pdbx_seq_one_letter_code
_entity_poly.pdbx_strand_id
1 'polypeptide(L)'
;MPDISAFGRDLDLEFILNEGGRWAHSVHIALEEAKLPYKLTHVDLNNKPDWLLKANPLGLVPILAVGSPPIYLTESADIVSFIVATTPSLQPSNELQRAQSFQIAKSALALLSSELLPIIGKQPSEAVREIHHKNQLKAIRKVQELLHATGPYALGERFTEADVLLAPFVGRLWAYGVHGIAPAGDRTTFSIERLKKKIAQYEVSQSKSEPKYPRFLPEPFDPNEVFIAEPPFEHIDRGLSADPNFPDLLPTSARVEHLTPVIGTEVRGVQLSKLSDEGRDQLALYVAQRGVVVFRGQDFRDLEPEQQLEFVRYFGPHYLHPSDRHPKDLPQYYSIFQDSNDRSVNNTVNPISNKLTSITWHTDGSSELQPPGLTLLFSLENPRNGGGDTLFTSTVEAYERLSEEYRARLEGLEAEHYLPYEPRRRDAPRSIHPLIRTHPVTKKKILFANEVITRRIIGFRREESDNLLSFLTGHIARGQDFACRVKWEEGTVVVWDNRSTQHTATTNFPADERRHLCRITSIAERPV
;
A
#
# COMPACT_ATOMS: atom_id res chain seq x y z
N MET A 1 18.54 -39.10 -31.30
CA MET A 1 18.30 -37.77 -30.71
C MET A 1 16.81 -37.65 -30.49
N PRO A 2 16.32 -37.21 -29.32
CA PRO A 2 14.90 -36.99 -29.13
C PRO A 2 14.41 -35.91 -30.09
N ASP A 3 13.22 -36.11 -30.65
CA ASP A 3 12.60 -35.24 -31.64
C ASP A 3 12.19 -33.91 -30.99
N ILE A 4 12.91 -32.84 -31.34
CA ILE A 4 12.76 -31.49 -30.77
C ILE A 4 11.57 -30.74 -31.41
N SER A 5 10.92 -31.32 -32.42
CA SER A 5 9.78 -30.69 -33.11
C SER A 5 8.45 -30.78 -32.34
N ALA A 6 8.41 -31.49 -31.21
CA ALA A 6 7.22 -31.68 -30.37
C ALA A 6 7.05 -30.65 -29.23
N PHE A 7 7.94 -29.67 -29.06
CA PHE A 7 7.92 -28.74 -27.93
C PHE A 7 6.89 -27.60 -28.05
N GLY A 8 5.63 -27.96 -28.28
CA GLY A 8 4.49 -27.07 -28.33
C GLY A 8 3.62 -27.14 -27.07
N ARG A 9 3.80 -26.14 -26.19
CA ARG A 9 2.85 -25.56 -25.22
C ARG A 9 2.63 -26.13 -23.81
N ASP A 10 3.20 -27.25 -23.41
CA ASP A 10 3.21 -27.64 -21.98
C ASP A 10 4.56 -28.29 -21.61
N LEU A 11 5.59 -27.45 -21.39
CA LEU A 11 6.86 -27.91 -20.85
C LEU A 11 6.69 -28.15 -19.34
N ASP A 12 6.87 -29.38 -18.88
CA ASP A 12 7.01 -29.68 -17.46
C ASP A 12 8.38 -29.19 -16.99
N LEU A 13 8.39 -27.99 -16.39
CA LEU A 13 9.59 -27.31 -15.92
C LEU A 13 9.63 -27.34 -14.40
N GLU A 14 10.75 -27.80 -13.84
CA GLU A 14 11.04 -27.64 -12.42
C GLU A 14 12.33 -26.85 -12.24
N PHE A 15 12.21 -25.67 -11.64
CA PHE A 15 13.32 -24.78 -11.33
C PHE A 15 13.81 -25.02 -9.92
N ILE A 16 15.07 -25.42 -9.79
CA ILE A 16 15.69 -25.83 -8.55
C ILE A 16 16.75 -24.81 -8.15
N LEU A 17 16.61 -24.21 -6.97
CA LEU A 17 17.53 -23.20 -6.45
C LEU A 17 17.78 -23.35 -4.94
N ASN A 18 18.71 -22.55 -4.42
CA ASN A 18 18.96 -22.40 -3.00
C ASN A 18 18.34 -21.09 -2.51
N GLU A 19 17.65 -21.12 -1.37
CA GLU A 19 17.03 -19.94 -0.78
C GLU A 19 18.08 -18.85 -0.49
N GLY A 20 17.82 -17.61 -0.93
CA GLY A 20 18.79 -16.50 -0.87
C GLY A 20 20.03 -16.65 -1.79
N GLY A 21 20.04 -17.67 -2.67
CA GLY A 21 21.13 -17.96 -3.59
C GLY A 21 21.25 -16.92 -4.72
N ARG A 22 22.33 -16.13 -4.70
CA ARG A 22 22.59 -15.03 -5.65
C ARG A 22 22.87 -15.45 -7.10
N TRP A 23 23.00 -16.74 -7.35
CA TRP A 23 23.46 -17.30 -8.64
C TRP A 23 22.31 -17.78 -9.54
N ALA A 24 21.08 -17.80 -9.02
CA ALA A 24 19.89 -18.29 -9.75
C ALA A 24 19.08 -17.18 -10.46
N HIS A 25 19.43 -15.91 -10.27
CA HIS A 25 18.62 -14.77 -10.72
C HIS A 25 18.41 -14.71 -12.24
N SER A 26 19.42 -15.00 -13.07
CA SER A 26 19.26 -14.95 -14.54
C SER A 26 18.23 -15.96 -15.04
N VAL A 27 18.19 -17.16 -14.46
CA VAL A 27 17.22 -18.21 -14.83
C VAL A 27 15.82 -17.80 -14.41
N HIS A 28 15.68 -17.25 -13.20
CA HIS A 28 14.40 -16.75 -12.71
C HIS A 28 13.86 -15.62 -13.59
N ILE A 29 14.68 -14.61 -13.91
CA ILE A 29 14.30 -13.51 -14.83
C ILE A 29 13.88 -14.07 -16.19
N ALA A 30 14.61 -15.04 -16.73
CA ALA A 30 14.28 -15.65 -18.02
C ALA A 30 12.91 -16.35 -18.00
N LEU A 31 12.63 -17.16 -16.97
CA LEU A 31 11.36 -17.88 -16.83
C LEU A 31 10.17 -16.92 -16.69
N GLU A 32 10.31 -15.89 -15.85
CA GLU A 32 9.26 -14.89 -15.61
C GLU A 32 8.98 -14.05 -16.87
N GLU A 33 10.01 -13.54 -17.54
CA GLU A 33 9.86 -12.75 -18.77
C GLU A 33 9.33 -13.61 -19.94
N ALA A 34 9.70 -14.88 -19.97
CA ALA A 34 9.15 -15.84 -20.93
C ALA A 34 7.70 -16.26 -20.61
N LYS A 35 7.19 -15.95 -19.41
CA LYS A 35 5.88 -16.37 -18.90
C LYS A 35 5.67 -17.88 -18.99
N LEU A 36 6.73 -18.65 -18.78
CA LEU A 36 6.65 -20.11 -18.77
C LEU A 36 6.22 -20.57 -17.37
N PRO A 37 5.20 -21.44 -17.26
CA PRO A 37 4.88 -22.06 -15.98
C PRO A 37 6.01 -23.01 -15.56
N TYR A 38 6.36 -22.98 -14.27
CA TYR A 38 7.35 -23.90 -13.70
C TYR A 38 7.01 -24.20 -12.24
N LYS A 39 7.42 -25.37 -11.77
CA LYS A 39 7.44 -25.73 -10.35
C LYS A 39 8.73 -25.22 -9.72
N LEU A 40 8.65 -24.61 -8.55
CA LEU A 40 9.81 -24.13 -7.81
C LEU A 40 10.20 -25.12 -6.71
N THR A 41 11.48 -25.50 -6.66
CA THR A 41 12.02 -26.40 -5.63
C THR A 41 13.25 -25.76 -4.98
N HIS A 42 13.20 -25.67 -3.65
CA HIS A 42 14.30 -25.15 -2.85
C HIS A 42 15.17 -26.29 -2.31
N VAL A 43 16.48 -26.14 -2.43
CA VAL A 43 17.47 -27.11 -1.93
C VAL A 43 18.45 -26.39 -1.01
N ASP A 44 18.67 -26.96 0.17
CA ASP A 44 19.69 -26.51 1.11
C ASP A 44 21.08 -27.01 0.67
N LEU A 45 21.95 -26.09 0.27
CA LEU A 45 23.31 -26.44 -0.17
C LEU A 45 24.25 -26.85 0.98
N ASN A 46 23.87 -26.60 2.24
CA ASN A 46 24.61 -27.10 3.40
C ASN A 46 24.30 -28.57 3.70
N ASN A 47 23.17 -29.06 3.22
CA ASN A 47 22.71 -30.44 3.39
C ASN A 47 22.25 -31.00 2.04
N LYS A 48 23.21 -31.21 1.13
CA LYS A 48 22.94 -31.60 -0.27
C LYS A 48 22.31 -33.00 -0.33
N PRO A 49 21.09 -33.14 -0.86
CA PRO A 49 20.48 -34.46 -1.00
C PRO A 49 21.16 -35.26 -2.12
N ASP A 50 21.20 -36.59 -1.98
CA ASP A 50 21.89 -37.49 -2.94
C ASP A 50 21.39 -37.33 -4.38
N TRP A 51 20.10 -37.00 -4.56
CA TRP A 51 19.53 -36.79 -5.89
C TRP A 51 20.08 -35.52 -6.57
N LEU A 52 20.49 -34.50 -5.80
CA LEU A 52 21.07 -33.28 -6.36
C LEU A 52 22.38 -33.59 -7.08
N LEU A 53 23.22 -34.46 -6.50
CA LEU A 53 24.48 -34.89 -7.12
C LEU A 53 24.28 -35.72 -8.38
N LYS A 54 23.11 -36.38 -8.50
CA LYS A 54 22.71 -37.06 -9.75
C LYS A 54 22.24 -36.07 -10.82
N ALA A 55 21.58 -34.98 -10.41
CA ALA A 55 21.11 -33.93 -11.32
C ALA A 55 22.22 -32.97 -11.77
N ASN A 56 23.15 -32.64 -10.87
CA ASN A 56 24.35 -31.86 -11.13
C ASN A 56 25.53 -32.44 -10.31
N PRO A 57 26.53 -33.06 -10.97
CA PRO A 57 27.69 -33.64 -10.29
C PRO A 57 28.49 -32.66 -9.41
N LEU A 58 28.39 -31.34 -9.67
CA LEU A 58 29.01 -30.31 -8.85
C LEU A 58 28.19 -29.97 -7.58
N GLY A 59 26.96 -30.47 -7.50
CA GLY A 59 26.01 -30.17 -6.43
C GLY A 59 25.75 -28.67 -6.31
N LEU A 60 25.63 -27.99 -7.46
CA LEU A 60 25.38 -26.56 -7.57
C LEU A 60 24.00 -26.30 -8.18
N VAL A 61 23.48 -25.10 -7.91
CA VAL A 61 22.26 -24.53 -8.49
C VAL A 61 22.64 -23.20 -9.17
N PRO A 62 21.85 -22.68 -10.13
CA PRO A 62 20.51 -23.12 -10.58
C PRO A 62 20.52 -24.45 -11.36
N ILE A 63 19.43 -25.21 -11.27
CA ILE A 63 19.14 -26.34 -12.16
C ILE A 63 17.72 -26.16 -12.73
N LEU A 64 17.55 -26.39 -14.03
CA LEU A 64 16.23 -26.51 -14.66
C LEU A 64 16.04 -27.95 -15.12
N ALA A 65 15.09 -28.65 -14.51
CA ALA A 65 14.63 -29.96 -14.97
C ALA A 65 13.54 -29.78 -16.03
N VAL A 66 13.68 -30.48 -17.16
CA VAL A 66 12.78 -30.37 -18.31
C VAL A 66 12.21 -31.73 -18.66
N GLY A 67 10.88 -31.84 -18.63
CA GLY A 67 10.13 -33.03 -19.05
C GLY A 67 10.13 -34.19 -18.05
N SER A 68 9.55 -35.32 -18.47
CA SER A 68 9.47 -36.55 -17.69
C SER A 68 9.82 -37.76 -18.56
N PRO A 69 10.90 -38.51 -18.27
CA PRO A 69 11.86 -38.31 -17.17
C PRO A 69 12.69 -37.01 -17.35
N PRO A 70 13.12 -36.37 -16.26
CA PRO A 70 13.72 -35.04 -16.31
C PRO A 70 15.10 -35.04 -16.96
N ILE A 71 15.30 -34.11 -17.91
CA ILE A 71 16.62 -33.70 -18.39
C ILE A 71 17.05 -32.47 -17.59
N TYR A 72 18.20 -32.55 -16.93
CA TYR A 72 18.71 -31.46 -16.07
C TYR A 72 19.67 -30.55 -16.85
N LEU A 73 19.33 -29.26 -16.89
CA LEU A 73 20.20 -28.19 -17.36
C LEU A 73 20.77 -27.46 -16.14
N THR A 74 22.09 -27.25 -16.09
CA THR A 74 22.78 -26.83 -14.84
C THR A 74 23.58 -25.54 -14.96
N GLU A 75 23.84 -25.07 -16.18
CA GLU A 75 24.57 -23.81 -16.43
C GLU A 75 23.57 -22.69 -16.71
N SER A 76 23.67 -21.58 -15.97
CA SER A 76 22.68 -20.51 -16.08
C SER A 76 22.60 -19.89 -17.48
N ALA A 77 23.72 -19.82 -18.20
CA ALA A 77 23.73 -19.33 -19.58
C ALA A 77 23.02 -20.30 -20.52
N ASP A 78 23.27 -21.60 -20.41
CA ASP A 78 22.65 -22.63 -21.25
C ASP A 78 21.15 -22.77 -20.96
N ILE A 79 20.75 -22.66 -19.69
CA ILE A 79 19.34 -22.64 -19.28
C ILE A 79 18.62 -21.43 -19.90
N VAL A 80 19.22 -20.24 -19.82
CA VAL A 80 18.65 -19.02 -20.41
C VAL A 80 18.54 -19.17 -21.93
N SER A 81 19.60 -19.66 -22.60
CA SER A 81 19.55 -19.89 -24.05
C SER A 81 18.49 -20.92 -24.45
N PHE A 82 18.26 -21.96 -23.64
CA PHE A 82 17.14 -22.89 -23.83
C PHE A 82 15.78 -22.17 -23.72
N ILE A 83 15.53 -21.43 -22.64
CA ILE A 83 14.27 -20.69 -22.41
C ILE A 83 14.01 -19.71 -23.57
N VAL A 84 15.04 -18.97 -23.95
CA VAL A 84 14.99 -17.97 -25.01
C VAL A 84 14.75 -18.62 -26.39
N ALA A 85 15.34 -19.79 -26.65
CA ALA A 85 15.06 -20.55 -27.88
C ALA A 85 13.61 -21.05 -27.95
N THR A 86 13.01 -21.40 -26.80
CA THR A 86 11.59 -21.78 -26.72
C THR A 86 10.63 -20.60 -26.73
N THR A 87 11.13 -19.37 -26.52
CA THR A 87 10.32 -18.16 -26.37
C THR A 87 10.81 -17.02 -27.27
N PRO A 88 10.28 -16.89 -28.50
CA PRO A 88 10.74 -15.90 -29.48
C PRO A 88 10.62 -14.43 -29.05
N SER A 89 9.87 -14.10 -27.99
CA SER A 89 9.73 -12.73 -27.48
C SER A 89 11.01 -12.15 -26.88
N LEU A 90 11.93 -13.01 -26.40
CA LEU A 90 13.19 -12.60 -25.77
C LEU A 90 14.36 -12.51 -26.75
N GLN A 91 14.14 -12.88 -28.03
CA GLN A 91 15.14 -12.74 -29.08
C GLN A 91 14.78 -11.60 -30.05
N PRO A 92 15.78 -10.84 -30.51
CA PRO A 92 15.61 -9.97 -31.67
C PRO A 92 15.06 -10.76 -32.86
N SER A 93 14.20 -10.15 -33.68
CA SER A 93 13.65 -10.80 -34.87
C SER A 93 14.72 -11.08 -35.95
N ASN A 94 15.78 -10.27 -35.98
CA ASN A 94 16.88 -10.35 -36.94
C ASN A 94 18.04 -11.22 -36.41
N GLU A 95 18.53 -12.17 -37.21
CA GLU A 95 19.61 -13.10 -36.84
C GLU A 95 20.94 -12.41 -36.48
N LEU A 96 21.31 -11.34 -37.18
CA LEU A 96 22.49 -10.53 -36.85
C LEU A 96 22.34 -9.87 -35.49
N GLN A 97 21.14 -9.36 -35.17
CA GLN A 97 20.87 -8.77 -33.86
C GLN A 97 20.87 -9.83 -32.75
N ARG A 98 20.41 -11.07 -33.01
CA ARG A 98 20.55 -12.18 -32.05
C ARG A 98 22.02 -12.48 -31.76
N ALA A 99 22.84 -12.58 -32.81
CA ALA A 99 24.28 -12.79 -32.67
C ALA A 99 24.96 -11.63 -31.90
N GLN A 100 24.55 -10.39 -32.16
CA GLN A 100 25.03 -9.22 -31.41
C GLN A 100 24.61 -9.25 -29.94
N SER A 101 23.36 -9.60 -29.62
CA SER A 101 22.86 -9.76 -28.23
C SER A 101 23.74 -10.74 -27.47
N PHE A 102 23.93 -11.93 -28.06
CA PHE A 102 24.72 -12.99 -27.45
C PHE A 102 26.20 -12.58 -27.28
N GLN A 103 26.78 -11.90 -28.28
CA GLN A 103 28.15 -11.42 -28.21
C GLN A 103 28.35 -10.36 -27.12
N ILE A 104 27.40 -9.43 -26.96
CA ILE A 104 27.42 -8.41 -25.91
C ILE A 104 27.33 -9.09 -24.54
N ALA A 105 26.36 -9.99 -24.35
CA ALA A 105 26.16 -10.71 -23.10
C ALA A 105 27.44 -11.44 -22.67
N LYS A 106 28.02 -12.23 -23.57
CA LYS A 106 29.23 -13.02 -23.31
C LYS A 106 30.45 -12.15 -23.01
N SER A 107 30.66 -11.09 -23.79
CA SER A 107 31.80 -10.20 -23.63
C SER A 107 31.70 -9.40 -22.34
N ALA A 108 30.52 -8.89 -22.02
CA ALA A 108 30.29 -8.13 -20.81
C ALA A 108 30.35 -9.00 -19.56
N LEU A 109 29.81 -10.23 -19.62
CA LEU A 109 29.95 -11.21 -18.55
C LEU A 109 31.42 -11.56 -18.28
N ALA A 110 32.21 -11.79 -19.32
CA ALA A 110 33.64 -12.07 -19.19
C ALA A 110 34.40 -10.92 -18.53
N LEU A 111 34.12 -9.67 -18.95
CA LEU A 111 34.76 -8.46 -18.39
C LEU A 111 34.37 -8.21 -16.93
N LEU A 112 33.12 -8.44 -16.57
CA LEU A 112 32.64 -8.20 -15.21
C LEU A 112 33.06 -9.32 -14.25
N SER A 113 33.00 -10.58 -14.70
CA SER A 113 33.37 -11.74 -13.89
C SER A 113 34.87 -11.77 -13.56
N SER A 114 35.74 -11.37 -14.49
CA SER A 114 37.19 -11.32 -14.24
C SER A 114 37.56 -10.38 -13.09
N GLU A 115 36.78 -9.33 -12.86
CA GLU A 115 37.04 -8.33 -11.80
C GLU A 115 36.22 -8.56 -10.53
N LEU A 116 35.10 -9.29 -10.60
CA LEU A 116 34.24 -9.57 -9.46
C LEU A 116 34.63 -10.85 -8.71
N LEU A 117 34.93 -11.94 -9.43
CA LEU A 117 35.22 -13.23 -8.81
C LEU A 117 36.45 -13.24 -7.87
N PRO A 118 37.55 -12.51 -8.15
CA PRO A 118 38.74 -12.55 -7.29
C PRO A 118 38.51 -12.04 -5.85
N ILE A 119 37.49 -11.20 -5.64
CA ILE A 119 37.20 -10.57 -4.34
C ILE A 119 36.01 -11.19 -3.60
N ILE A 120 35.21 -12.03 -4.26
CA ILE A 120 34.06 -12.69 -3.63
C ILE A 120 34.56 -13.70 -2.59
N GLY A 121 34.09 -13.57 -1.35
CA GLY A 121 34.42 -14.47 -0.25
C GLY A 121 35.80 -14.23 0.40
N LYS A 122 36.56 -13.23 -0.06
CA LYS A 122 37.81 -12.80 0.58
C LYS A 122 37.57 -11.48 1.33
N GLN A 123 38.30 -11.24 2.42
CA GLN A 123 38.42 -9.90 3.01
C GLN A 123 39.74 -9.25 2.55
N PRO A 124 39.82 -8.73 1.31
CA PRO A 124 41.03 -8.10 0.82
C PRO A 124 41.38 -6.85 1.63
N SER A 125 42.68 -6.54 1.71
CA SER A 125 43.17 -5.28 2.27
C SER A 125 42.66 -4.08 1.47
N GLU A 126 42.68 -2.91 2.08
CA GLU A 126 42.14 -1.67 1.49
C GLU A 126 42.81 -1.30 0.16
N ALA A 127 44.13 -1.43 0.07
CA ALA A 127 44.88 -1.22 -1.18
C ALA A 127 44.45 -2.17 -2.30
N VAL A 128 44.17 -3.43 -1.97
CA VAL A 128 43.69 -4.43 -2.94
C VAL A 128 42.25 -4.12 -3.37
N ARG A 129 41.40 -3.65 -2.45
CA ARG A 129 40.05 -3.17 -2.77
C ARG A 129 40.09 -1.98 -3.74
N GLU A 130 41.00 -1.03 -3.55
CA GLU A 130 41.12 0.13 -4.42
C GLU A 130 41.57 -0.24 -5.84
N ILE A 131 42.51 -1.18 -5.98
CA ILE A 131 42.94 -1.70 -7.29
C ILE A 131 41.78 -2.40 -8.01
N HIS A 132 41.08 -3.31 -7.32
CA HIS A 132 39.92 -3.99 -7.90
C HIS A 132 38.79 -3.01 -8.23
N HIS A 133 38.58 -1.98 -7.41
CA HIS A 133 37.62 -0.93 -7.71
C HIS A 133 37.96 -0.18 -9.00
N LYS A 134 39.23 0.22 -9.20
CA LYS A 134 39.69 0.86 -10.45
C LYS A 134 39.49 -0.07 -11.65
N ASN A 135 39.78 -1.36 -11.50
CA ASN A 135 39.59 -2.32 -12.58
C ASN A 135 38.12 -2.59 -12.89
N GLN A 136 37.25 -2.65 -11.88
CA GLN A 136 35.80 -2.77 -12.06
C GLN A 136 35.24 -1.56 -12.81
N LEU A 137 35.68 -0.35 -12.49
CA LEU A 137 35.30 0.85 -13.25
C LEU A 137 35.76 0.78 -14.71
N LYS A 138 36.98 0.26 -14.95
CA LYS A 138 37.49 0.04 -16.30
C LYS A 138 36.69 -1.02 -17.06
N ALA A 139 36.31 -2.11 -16.41
CA ALA A 139 35.46 -3.15 -16.99
C ALA A 139 34.07 -2.60 -17.33
N ILE A 140 33.44 -1.85 -16.42
CA ILE A 140 32.15 -1.19 -16.66
C ILE A 140 32.21 -0.27 -17.88
N ARG A 141 33.28 0.53 -18.02
CA ARG A 141 33.47 1.40 -19.20
C ARG A 141 33.57 0.59 -20.50
N LYS A 142 34.33 -0.51 -20.49
CA LYS A 142 34.41 -1.41 -21.66
C LYS A 142 33.07 -2.06 -21.98
N VAL A 143 32.31 -2.48 -20.97
CA VAL A 143 30.96 -3.00 -21.17
C VAL A 143 30.07 -1.92 -21.81
N GLN A 144 30.17 -0.68 -21.35
CA GLN A 144 29.42 0.45 -21.91
C GLN A 144 29.67 0.67 -23.40
N GLU A 145 30.92 0.47 -23.85
CA GLU A 145 31.30 0.58 -25.27
C GLU A 145 30.68 -0.54 -26.13
N LEU A 146 30.30 -1.67 -25.53
CA LEU A 146 29.66 -2.79 -26.23
C LEU A 146 28.14 -2.61 -26.37
N LEU A 147 27.51 -1.77 -25.54
CA LEU A 147 26.06 -1.57 -25.56
C LEU A 147 25.66 -0.61 -26.69
N HIS A 148 24.48 -0.81 -27.26
CA HIS A 148 23.93 0.14 -28.23
C HIS A 148 23.65 1.50 -27.57
N ALA A 149 24.03 2.58 -28.24
CA ALA A 149 23.93 3.94 -27.70
C ALA A 149 22.48 4.45 -27.55
N THR A 150 21.51 3.82 -28.21
CA THR A 150 20.11 4.26 -28.30
C THR A 150 19.16 3.26 -27.65
N GLY A 151 18.78 3.50 -26.39
CA GLY A 151 17.75 2.77 -25.65
C GLY A 151 18.21 2.23 -24.29
N PRO A 152 17.31 1.69 -23.44
CA PRO A 152 17.60 1.32 -22.05
C PRO A 152 18.20 -0.09 -21.89
N TYR A 153 18.22 -0.91 -22.93
CA TYR A 153 18.68 -2.29 -22.92
C TYR A 153 19.96 -2.46 -23.74
N ALA A 154 20.61 -3.62 -23.62
CA ALA A 154 21.91 -3.89 -24.21
C ALA A 154 21.96 -3.66 -25.74
N LEU A 155 20.84 -3.93 -26.44
CA LEU A 155 20.67 -3.69 -27.88
C LEU A 155 19.79 -2.48 -28.22
N GLY A 156 19.47 -1.65 -27.23
CA GLY A 156 18.69 -0.43 -27.41
C GLY A 156 17.30 -0.51 -26.79
N GLU A 157 16.25 -0.37 -27.59
CA GLU A 157 14.87 -0.18 -27.08
C GLU A 157 14.16 -1.46 -26.62
N ARG A 158 14.70 -2.65 -26.91
CA ARG A 158 14.10 -3.94 -26.51
C ARG A 158 14.96 -4.70 -25.51
N PHE A 159 14.29 -5.28 -24.50
CA PHE A 159 14.86 -6.23 -23.56
C PHE A 159 15.15 -7.55 -24.28
N THR A 160 16.35 -8.10 -24.07
CA THR A 160 16.83 -9.30 -24.76
C THR A 160 17.57 -10.23 -23.80
N GLU A 161 17.95 -11.41 -24.29
CA GLU A 161 18.83 -12.35 -23.58
C GLU A 161 20.07 -11.70 -22.96
N ALA A 162 20.66 -10.69 -23.62
CA ALA A 162 21.80 -9.96 -23.05
C ALA A 162 21.47 -9.28 -21.73
N ASP A 163 20.26 -8.73 -21.60
CA ASP A 163 19.81 -8.03 -20.40
C ASP A 163 19.53 -9.00 -19.25
N VAL A 164 18.95 -10.17 -19.55
CA VAL A 164 18.74 -11.28 -18.61
C VAL A 164 20.05 -11.75 -17.97
N LEU A 165 21.10 -11.85 -18.78
CA LEU A 165 22.42 -12.30 -18.32
C LEU A 165 23.19 -11.20 -17.59
N LEU A 166 22.99 -9.93 -17.95
CA LEU A 166 23.72 -8.79 -17.37
C LEU A 166 23.10 -8.29 -16.05
N ALA A 167 21.78 -8.31 -15.92
CA ALA A 167 21.08 -7.69 -14.80
C ALA A 167 21.56 -8.19 -13.42
N PRO A 168 21.80 -9.49 -13.17
CA PRO A 168 22.29 -9.95 -11.87
C PRO A 168 23.71 -9.48 -11.53
N PHE A 169 24.57 -9.27 -12.53
CA PHE A 169 25.92 -8.75 -12.30
C PHE A 169 25.90 -7.26 -11.94
N VAL A 170 25.05 -6.49 -12.63
CA VAL A 170 24.82 -5.08 -12.30
C VAL A 170 24.23 -4.94 -10.89
N GLY A 171 23.23 -5.76 -10.54
CA GLY A 171 22.65 -5.80 -9.19
C GLY A 171 23.67 -6.16 -8.10
N ARG A 172 24.61 -7.07 -8.39
CA ARG A 172 25.69 -7.43 -7.45
C ARG A 172 26.71 -6.31 -7.26
N LEU A 173 27.10 -5.59 -8.32
CA LEU A 173 27.98 -4.42 -8.20
C LEU A 173 27.38 -3.35 -7.27
N TRP A 174 26.06 -3.19 -7.28
CA TRP A 174 25.33 -2.31 -6.35
C TRP A 174 25.40 -2.81 -4.90
N ALA A 175 25.12 -4.10 -4.66
CA ALA A 175 25.14 -4.69 -3.32
C ALA A 175 26.53 -4.74 -2.68
N TYR A 176 27.59 -4.93 -3.47
CA TYR A 176 28.99 -4.88 -3.01
C TYR A 176 29.56 -3.44 -2.95
N GLY A 177 28.80 -2.44 -3.41
CA GLY A 177 29.20 -1.02 -3.46
C GLY A 177 28.71 -0.16 -2.29
N VAL A 178 27.92 -0.71 -1.37
CA VAL A 178 27.50 0.02 -0.14
C VAL A 178 28.64 0.01 0.87
N HIS A 179 29.64 0.86 0.60
CA HIS A 179 30.53 1.58 1.52
C HIS A 179 31.69 2.32 0.79
N GLY A 180 31.65 2.54 -0.54
CA GLY A 180 32.81 3.13 -1.23
C GLY A 180 32.58 3.89 -2.53
N ILE A 181 31.36 4.30 -2.87
CA ILE A 181 31.11 5.11 -4.08
C ILE A 181 31.18 6.60 -3.72
N ALA A 182 32.40 7.13 -3.86
CA ALA A 182 32.85 8.53 -3.88
C ALA A 182 32.80 9.36 -2.57
N PRO A 183 33.92 9.97 -2.13
CA PRO A 183 33.88 11.14 -1.26
C PRO A 183 33.16 12.27 -2.00
N ALA A 184 32.36 13.04 -1.27
CA ALA A 184 31.68 14.22 -1.78
C ALA A 184 32.70 15.18 -2.43
N GLY A 185 32.74 15.23 -3.76
CA GLY A 185 33.63 16.18 -4.43
C GLY A 185 33.83 16.01 -5.93
N ASP A 186 33.84 14.78 -6.48
CA ASP A 186 34.29 14.61 -7.86
C ASP A 186 33.17 14.25 -8.85
N ARG A 187 33.01 15.12 -9.86
CA ARG A 187 31.92 15.16 -10.85
C ARG A 187 32.06 14.08 -11.93
N THR A 188 32.05 12.82 -11.53
CA THR A 188 31.79 11.68 -12.45
C THR A 188 30.41 11.04 -12.21
N THR A 189 29.48 11.88 -11.77
CA THR A 189 28.03 11.66 -11.65
C THR A 189 27.33 11.80 -13.01
N PHE A 190 27.45 10.82 -13.91
CA PHE A 190 26.64 10.84 -15.15
C PHE A 190 25.91 9.53 -15.52
N SER A 191 26.15 8.44 -14.80
CA SER A 191 25.26 7.25 -14.82
C SER A 191 24.32 7.26 -13.63
N ILE A 192 24.81 7.53 -12.42
CA ILE A 192 24.01 7.51 -11.20
C ILE A 192 22.91 8.58 -11.21
N GLU A 193 23.13 9.80 -11.71
CA GLU A 193 22.04 10.77 -11.81
C GLU A 193 21.02 10.42 -12.91
N ARG A 194 21.44 9.75 -13.98
CA ARG A 194 20.56 9.38 -15.11
C ARG A 194 19.79 8.09 -14.82
N LEU A 195 20.39 7.13 -14.12
CA LEU A 195 19.73 5.96 -13.51
C LEU A 195 18.93 6.35 -12.27
N LYS A 196 19.28 7.38 -11.49
CA LYS A 196 18.38 7.94 -10.47
C LYS A 196 17.19 8.61 -11.14
N LYS A 197 17.41 9.41 -12.20
CA LYS A 197 16.32 9.95 -13.01
C LYS A 197 15.52 8.86 -13.72
N LYS A 198 16.12 7.71 -14.08
CA LYS A 198 15.44 6.65 -14.82
C LYS A 198 14.90 5.50 -14.00
N ILE A 199 15.43 5.17 -12.84
CA ILE A 199 14.74 4.34 -11.83
C ILE A 199 13.56 5.16 -11.33
N ALA A 200 13.76 6.46 -11.03
CA ALA A 200 12.64 7.37 -10.83
C ALA A 200 11.73 7.44 -12.08
N GLN A 201 12.23 7.48 -13.32
CA GLN A 201 11.35 7.45 -14.52
C GLN A 201 10.82 6.07 -14.90
N TYR A 202 11.25 4.95 -14.31
CA TYR A 202 10.78 3.58 -14.60
C TYR A 202 9.82 3.11 -13.50
N GLU A 203 10.04 3.56 -12.27
CA GLU A 203 9.03 3.59 -11.20
C GLU A 203 7.92 4.61 -11.56
N VAL A 204 8.26 5.77 -12.16
CA VAL A 204 7.28 6.73 -12.72
C VAL A 204 6.74 6.34 -14.11
N SER A 205 7.40 5.49 -14.92
CA SER A 205 6.82 5.08 -16.22
C SER A 205 5.67 4.10 -16.04
N GLN A 206 5.64 3.40 -14.91
CA GLN A 206 4.48 2.68 -14.44
C GLN A 206 3.38 3.63 -13.94
N SER A 207 3.72 4.83 -13.44
CA SER A 207 2.77 5.80 -12.90
C SER A 207 2.21 6.83 -13.91
N LYS A 208 2.60 6.77 -15.20
CA LYS A 208 1.99 7.57 -16.29
C LYS A 208 0.66 7.05 -16.83
N SER A 209 -0.05 6.19 -16.09
CA SER A 209 -1.43 5.86 -16.43
C SER A 209 -2.34 6.99 -15.97
N GLU A 210 -3.36 7.34 -16.74
CA GLU A 210 -4.45 8.19 -16.24
C GLU A 210 -5.06 7.58 -14.96
N PRO A 211 -5.62 8.38 -14.04
CA PRO A 211 -6.40 7.86 -12.93
C PRO A 211 -7.48 6.91 -13.46
N LYS A 212 -7.59 5.71 -12.91
CA LYS A 212 -8.60 4.70 -13.29
C LYS A 212 -10.02 5.22 -13.09
N TYR A 213 -10.20 6.14 -12.13
CA TYR A 213 -11.50 6.65 -11.73
C TYR A 213 -11.56 8.19 -11.80
N PRO A 214 -11.48 8.79 -13.00
CA PRO A 214 -11.37 10.24 -13.17
C PRO A 214 -12.60 11.00 -12.64
N ARG A 215 -13.78 10.36 -12.64
CA ARG A 215 -15.02 10.94 -12.09
C ARG A 215 -14.96 11.29 -10.60
N PHE A 216 -14.03 10.67 -9.87
CA PHE A 216 -13.85 10.86 -8.44
C PHE A 216 -12.64 11.74 -8.11
N LEU A 217 -11.99 12.35 -9.11
CA LEU A 217 -10.87 13.26 -8.86
C LEU A 217 -11.35 14.50 -8.11
N PRO A 218 -10.56 15.01 -7.15
CA PRO A 218 -10.92 16.23 -6.44
C PRO A 218 -10.84 17.44 -7.38
N GLU A 219 -11.89 18.25 -7.39
CA GLU A 219 -11.83 19.58 -8.00
C GLU A 219 -10.98 20.54 -7.13
N PRO A 220 -10.32 21.53 -7.73
CA PRO A 220 -9.73 22.64 -6.98
C PRO A 220 -10.78 23.28 -6.07
N PHE A 221 -10.34 23.75 -4.91
CA PHE A 221 -11.22 24.45 -3.99
C PHE A 221 -11.77 25.73 -4.64
N ASP A 222 -13.10 25.85 -4.77
CA ASP A 222 -13.76 27.07 -5.24
C ASP A 222 -14.13 27.97 -4.05
N PRO A 223 -13.54 29.17 -3.92
CA PRO A 223 -13.86 30.10 -2.83
C PRO A 223 -15.27 30.70 -2.91
N ASN A 224 -15.98 30.56 -4.04
CA ASN A 224 -17.35 31.04 -4.20
C ASN A 224 -18.40 29.98 -3.85
N GLU A 225 -17.98 28.72 -3.69
CA GLU A 225 -18.87 27.65 -3.28
C GLU A 225 -19.17 27.80 -1.78
N VAL A 226 -20.45 27.94 -1.44
CA VAL A 226 -20.91 28.12 -0.07
C VAL A 226 -21.80 26.95 0.33
N PHE A 227 -21.46 26.30 1.44
CA PHE A 227 -22.26 25.24 2.02
C PHE A 227 -23.09 25.77 3.19
N ILE A 228 -24.31 25.25 3.31
CA ILE A 228 -25.14 25.50 4.48
C ILE A 228 -24.98 24.28 5.38
N ALA A 229 -24.65 24.51 6.65
CA ALA A 229 -24.63 23.42 7.62
C ALA A 229 -26.05 22.86 7.77
N GLU A 230 -26.17 21.54 7.86
CA GLU A 230 -27.45 20.88 8.10
C GLU A 230 -28.05 21.42 9.42
N PRO A 231 -29.28 21.94 9.42
CA PRO A 231 -29.92 22.38 10.65
C PRO A 231 -30.08 21.20 11.61
N PRO A 232 -30.13 21.45 12.94
CA PRO A 232 -30.34 20.37 13.89
C PRO A 232 -31.60 19.56 13.59
N PHE A 233 -31.49 18.24 13.66
CA PHE A 233 -32.57 17.30 13.34
C PHE A 233 -32.62 16.15 14.34
N GLU A 234 -33.78 15.51 14.45
CA GLU A 234 -33.92 14.28 15.22
C GLU A 234 -33.28 13.11 14.45
N HIS A 235 -32.18 12.58 14.99
CA HIS A 235 -31.48 11.46 14.38
C HIS A 235 -32.11 10.12 14.80
N ILE A 236 -32.53 9.33 13.81
CA ILE A 236 -33.06 7.98 14.01
C ILE A 236 -31.91 6.99 13.76
N ASP A 237 -31.47 6.33 14.83
CA ASP A 237 -30.37 5.37 14.73
C ASP A 237 -30.86 4.01 14.22
N ARG A 238 -30.46 3.68 12.99
CA ARG A 238 -30.82 2.43 12.30
C ARG A 238 -30.38 1.17 13.05
N GLY A 239 -29.32 1.26 13.86
CA GLY A 239 -28.85 0.13 14.65
C GLY A 239 -29.85 -0.31 15.74
N LEU A 240 -30.81 0.53 16.12
CA LEU A 240 -31.86 0.18 17.09
C LEU A 240 -32.95 -0.73 16.50
N SER A 241 -33.12 -0.74 15.18
CA SER A 241 -34.13 -1.54 14.46
C SER A 241 -33.60 -2.90 14.00
N ALA A 242 -32.31 -3.15 14.18
CA ALA A 242 -31.62 -4.33 13.65
C ALA A 242 -31.96 -5.63 14.37
N ASP A 243 -32.05 -6.73 13.62
CA ASP A 243 -31.96 -8.07 14.19
C ASP A 243 -30.51 -8.34 14.67
N PRO A 244 -30.28 -8.60 15.96
CA PRO A 244 -28.93 -8.81 16.50
C PRO A 244 -28.25 -10.12 16.03
N ASN A 245 -28.96 -10.98 15.29
CA ASN A 245 -28.40 -12.19 14.70
C ASN A 245 -27.85 -11.98 13.28
N PHE A 246 -28.05 -10.79 12.71
CA PHE A 246 -27.52 -10.38 11.40
C PHE A 246 -27.87 -11.28 10.19
N PRO A 247 -29.09 -11.84 10.06
CA PRO A 247 -29.42 -12.77 8.97
C PRO A 247 -29.34 -12.19 7.56
N ASP A 248 -29.58 -10.89 7.40
CA ASP A 248 -29.61 -10.18 6.12
C ASP A 248 -28.25 -9.51 5.78
N LEU A 249 -27.42 -9.27 6.80
CA LEU A 249 -26.06 -8.76 6.63
C LEU A 249 -25.04 -9.89 6.46
N LEU A 250 -25.14 -10.95 7.26
CA LEU A 250 -24.15 -12.02 7.38
C LEU A 250 -24.80 -13.38 7.06
N PRO A 251 -25.15 -13.63 5.78
CA PRO A 251 -25.67 -14.93 5.36
C PRO A 251 -24.64 -16.04 5.61
N THR A 252 -25.07 -17.30 5.63
CA THR A 252 -24.18 -18.46 5.87
C THR A 252 -23.04 -18.60 4.87
N SER A 253 -23.14 -17.97 3.69
CA SER A 253 -22.09 -17.91 2.68
C SER A 253 -21.02 -16.84 2.95
N ALA A 254 -21.27 -15.91 3.87
CA ALA A 254 -20.33 -14.85 4.23
C ALA A 254 -19.15 -15.42 5.02
N ARG A 255 -17.94 -14.98 4.69
CA ARG A 255 -16.74 -15.24 5.50
C ARG A 255 -16.48 -14.01 6.36
N VAL A 256 -16.44 -14.22 7.67
CA VAL A 256 -16.24 -13.18 8.68
C VAL A 256 -14.97 -13.47 9.46
N GLU A 257 -14.08 -12.48 9.56
CA GLU A 257 -12.80 -12.59 10.26
C GLU A 257 -12.55 -11.35 11.11
N HIS A 258 -12.46 -11.50 12.43
CA HIS A 258 -12.16 -10.38 13.32
C HIS A 258 -10.70 -9.96 13.17
N LEU A 259 -10.44 -8.69 12.86
CA LEU A 259 -9.08 -8.16 12.73
C LEU A 259 -8.37 -8.13 14.08
N THR A 260 -9.09 -7.78 15.14
CA THR A 260 -8.66 -7.90 16.53
C THR A 260 -9.85 -8.26 17.42
N PRO A 261 -9.64 -8.70 18.68
CA PRO A 261 -10.74 -9.07 19.56
C PRO A 261 -11.76 -7.94 19.78
N VAL A 262 -11.30 -6.70 19.97
CA VAL A 262 -12.17 -5.59 20.40
C VAL A 262 -12.65 -4.68 19.28
N ILE A 263 -11.91 -4.60 18.16
CA ILE A 263 -12.24 -3.71 17.04
C ILE A 263 -11.91 -4.36 15.69
N GLY A 264 -12.70 -4.05 14.67
CA GLY A 264 -12.39 -4.42 13.31
C GLY A 264 -12.89 -5.80 12.95
N THR A 265 -13.54 -5.92 11.79
CA THR A 265 -13.95 -7.19 11.21
C THR A 265 -13.91 -7.12 9.69
N GLU A 266 -13.26 -8.09 9.06
CA GLU A 266 -13.30 -8.27 7.61
C GLU A 266 -14.46 -9.19 7.23
N VAL A 267 -15.19 -8.81 6.19
CA VAL A 267 -16.32 -9.55 5.63
C VAL A 267 -16.09 -9.76 4.13
N ARG A 268 -16.18 -11.02 3.68
CA ARG A 268 -16.18 -11.40 2.26
C ARG A 268 -17.45 -12.16 1.91
N GLY A 269 -17.90 -12.03 0.67
CA GLY A 269 -19.11 -12.73 0.18
C GLY A 269 -20.43 -11.95 0.36
N VAL A 270 -20.37 -10.70 0.83
CA VAL A 270 -21.52 -9.78 0.97
C VAL A 270 -21.29 -8.57 0.08
N GLN A 271 -22.32 -8.10 -0.64
CA GLN A 271 -22.26 -6.85 -1.42
C GLN A 271 -23.13 -5.79 -0.76
N LEU A 272 -22.54 -4.67 -0.35
CA LEU A 272 -23.25 -3.56 0.28
C LEU A 272 -24.37 -3.02 -0.64
N SER A 273 -24.11 -2.96 -1.94
CA SER A 273 -25.06 -2.52 -2.97
C SER A 273 -26.35 -3.35 -3.04
N LYS A 274 -26.36 -4.56 -2.48
CA LYS A 274 -27.48 -5.51 -2.53
C LYS A 274 -28.20 -5.69 -1.20
N LEU A 275 -27.79 -4.96 -0.16
CA LEU A 275 -28.45 -5.05 1.14
C LEU A 275 -29.88 -4.48 1.05
N SER A 276 -30.83 -5.21 1.62
CA SER A 276 -32.16 -4.68 1.95
C SER A 276 -32.07 -3.65 3.07
N ASP A 277 -33.18 -2.99 3.38
CA ASP A 277 -33.25 -2.05 4.51
C ASP A 277 -32.98 -2.76 5.85
N GLU A 278 -33.44 -4.00 6.03
CA GLU A 278 -33.12 -4.82 7.20
C GLU A 278 -31.62 -5.14 7.27
N GLY A 279 -31.01 -5.46 6.13
CA GLY A 279 -29.56 -5.66 6.03
C GLY A 279 -28.76 -4.38 6.33
N ARG A 280 -29.29 -3.20 5.99
CA ARG A 280 -28.68 -1.90 6.33
C ARG A 280 -28.83 -1.57 7.81
N ASP A 281 -29.99 -1.85 8.42
CA ASP A 281 -30.16 -1.72 9.89
C ASP A 281 -29.15 -2.61 10.63
N GLN A 282 -29.04 -3.87 10.19
CA GLN A 282 -28.04 -4.82 10.69
C GLN A 282 -26.60 -4.33 10.48
N LEU A 283 -26.29 -3.72 9.34
CA LEU A 283 -24.99 -3.08 9.10
C LEU A 283 -24.70 -2.00 10.14
N ALA A 284 -25.66 -1.11 10.41
CA ALA A 284 -25.50 -0.05 11.40
C ALA A 284 -25.21 -0.62 12.80
N LEU A 285 -25.97 -1.63 13.24
CA LEU A 285 -25.72 -2.29 14.52
C LEU A 285 -24.36 -2.99 14.56
N TYR A 286 -24.02 -3.74 13.51
CA TYR A 286 -22.77 -4.52 13.47
C TYR A 286 -21.55 -3.60 13.49
N VAL A 287 -21.59 -2.50 12.73
CA VAL A 287 -20.54 -1.48 12.72
C VAL A 287 -20.45 -0.76 14.07
N ALA A 288 -21.58 -0.44 14.71
CA ALA A 288 -21.59 0.15 16.06
C ALA A 288 -20.98 -0.78 17.12
N GLN A 289 -21.15 -2.10 16.97
CA GLN A 289 -20.57 -3.10 17.88
C GLN A 289 -19.07 -3.35 17.62
N ARG A 290 -18.65 -3.33 16.35
CA ARG A 290 -17.27 -3.66 15.94
C ARG A 290 -16.37 -2.45 15.72
N GLY A 291 -16.92 -1.23 15.76
CA GLY A 291 -16.24 0.02 15.46
C GLY A 291 -15.97 0.20 13.96
N VAL A 292 -15.35 -0.79 13.32
CA VAL A 292 -15.04 -0.79 11.88
C VAL A 292 -15.27 -2.17 11.26
N VAL A 293 -15.83 -2.18 10.05
CA VAL A 293 -16.08 -3.38 9.26
C VAL A 293 -15.57 -3.15 7.84
N VAL A 294 -14.79 -4.11 7.34
CA VAL A 294 -14.09 -4.05 6.06
C VAL A 294 -14.74 -5.03 5.10
N PHE A 295 -15.45 -4.54 4.09
CA PHE A 295 -16.07 -5.35 3.05
C PHE A 295 -15.13 -5.42 1.85
N ARG A 296 -14.79 -6.64 1.42
CA ARG A 296 -13.85 -6.88 0.30
C ARG A 296 -14.60 -7.22 -0.98
N GLY A 297 -13.97 -6.93 -2.13
CA GLY A 297 -14.50 -7.28 -3.45
C GLY A 297 -15.86 -6.65 -3.75
N GLN A 298 -16.06 -5.39 -3.36
CA GLN A 298 -17.29 -4.64 -3.55
C GLN A 298 -17.38 -4.02 -4.94
N ASP A 299 -18.58 -3.99 -5.49
CA ASP A 299 -18.96 -3.22 -6.69
C ASP A 299 -19.26 -1.73 -6.39
N PHE A 300 -19.21 -1.33 -5.11
CA PHE A 300 -19.64 -0.01 -4.67
C PHE A 300 -19.01 1.14 -5.45
N ARG A 301 -17.71 1.04 -5.79
CA ARG A 301 -16.97 2.04 -6.58
C ARG A 301 -17.46 2.20 -8.01
N ASP A 302 -18.18 1.22 -8.55
CA ASP A 302 -18.64 1.15 -9.93
C ASP A 302 -20.13 1.54 -10.05
N LEU A 303 -20.86 1.69 -8.92
CA LEU A 303 -22.22 2.21 -8.90
C LEU A 303 -22.32 3.65 -9.42
N GLU A 304 -23.53 4.06 -9.81
CA GLU A 304 -23.82 5.46 -10.08
C GLU A 304 -23.79 6.28 -8.77
N PRO A 305 -23.35 7.55 -8.80
CA PRO A 305 -23.22 8.37 -7.59
C PRO A 305 -24.52 8.45 -6.76
N GLU A 306 -25.67 8.59 -7.42
CA GLU A 306 -26.95 8.67 -6.69
C GLU A 306 -27.25 7.39 -5.90
N GLN A 307 -26.87 6.21 -6.41
CA GLN A 307 -27.06 4.94 -5.69
C GLN A 307 -26.15 4.87 -4.45
N GLN A 308 -24.91 5.36 -4.56
CA GLN A 308 -23.98 5.45 -3.43
C GLN A 308 -24.50 6.44 -2.38
N LEU A 309 -25.04 7.58 -2.82
CA LEU A 309 -25.63 8.59 -1.94
C LEU A 309 -26.91 8.08 -1.27
N GLU A 310 -27.82 7.44 -2.01
CA GLU A 310 -29.02 6.83 -1.44
C GLU A 310 -28.69 5.81 -0.36
N PHE A 311 -27.67 4.97 -0.59
CA PHE A 311 -27.18 4.02 0.41
C PHE A 311 -26.76 4.71 1.70
N VAL A 312 -25.98 5.80 1.63
CA VAL A 312 -25.53 6.51 2.84
C VAL A 312 -26.63 7.34 3.48
N ARG A 313 -27.55 7.90 2.67
CA ARG A 313 -28.69 8.70 3.14
C ARG A 313 -29.63 7.92 4.04
N TYR A 314 -29.69 6.60 3.85
CA TYR A 314 -30.44 5.70 4.73
C TYR A 314 -30.07 5.85 6.21
N PHE A 315 -28.80 6.15 6.50
CA PHE A 315 -28.26 6.30 7.86
C PHE A 315 -28.36 7.73 8.41
N GLY A 316 -28.62 8.74 7.56
CA GLY A 316 -28.75 10.13 7.96
C GLY A 316 -28.41 11.11 6.83
N PRO A 317 -28.63 12.43 7.03
CA PRO A 317 -28.24 13.46 6.07
C PRO A 317 -26.75 13.41 5.73
N HIS A 318 -26.38 13.81 4.52
CA HIS A 318 -24.98 13.80 4.10
C HIS A 318 -24.16 14.87 4.81
N TYR A 319 -22.99 14.49 5.29
CA TYR A 319 -22.06 15.43 5.87
C TYR A 319 -21.27 16.18 4.78
N LEU A 320 -21.49 17.48 4.67
CA LEU A 320 -20.72 18.38 3.81
C LEU A 320 -19.54 18.97 4.58
N HIS A 321 -18.34 18.46 4.33
CA HIS A 321 -17.15 18.90 5.05
C HIS A 321 -16.75 20.33 4.65
N PRO A 322 -16.39 21.23 5.61
CA PRO A 322 -16.14 22.64 5.31
C PRO A 322 -15.02 22.91 4.30
N SER A 323 -13.95 22.11 4.29
CA SER A 323 -12.73 22.36 3.50
C SER A 323 -12.34 21.26 2.53
N ASP A 324 -12.98 20.10 2.59
CA ASP A 324 -12.48 18.93 1.86
C ASP A 324 -12.70 19.13 0.36
N ARG A 325 -11.78 18.63 -0.47
CA ARG A 325 -12.00 18.63 -1.91
C ARG A 325 -12.90 17.46 -2.27
N HIS A 326 -13.86 17.72 -3.13
CA HIS A 326 -14.83 16.75 -3.61
C HIS A 326 -14.73 16.65 -5.13
N PRO A 327 -15.23 15.57 -5.73
CA PRO A 327 -15.39 15.49 -7.17
C PRO A 327 -16.40 16.53 -7.67
N LYS A 328 -16.30 16.81 -8.97
CA LYS A 328 -17.20 17.73 -9.65
C LYS A 328 -18.66 17.33 -9.43
N ASP A 329 -19.50 18.31 -9.09
CA ASP A 329 -20.95 18.15 -8.89
C ASP A 329 -21.34 17.13 -7.80
N LEU A 330 -20.40 16.72 -6.93
CA LEU A 330 -20.57 15.71 -5.89
C LEU A 330 -20.06 16.19 -4.50
N PRO A 331 -20.61 17.28 -3.93
CA PRO A 331 -20.11 17.90 -2.69
C PRO A 331 -20.21 17.01 -1.43
N GLN A 332 -21.01 15.94 -1.48
CA GLN A 332 -21.16 14.96 -0.39
C GLN A 332 -19.96 14.00 -0.26
N TYR A 333 -19.07 14.00 -1.25
CA TYR A 333 -17.91 13.13 -1.28
C TYR A 333 -16.69 13.88 -0.74
N TYR A 334 -15.84 13.18 -0.01
CA TYR A 334 -14.44 13.60 0.14
C TYR A 334 -13.57 12.70 -0.71
N SER A 335 -12.90 13.28 -1.69
CA SER A 335 -11.92 12.57 -2.51
C SER A 335 -10.57 12.64 -1.84
N ILE A 336 -9.94 11.50 -1.55
CA ILE A 336 -8.63 11.41 -0.93
C ILE A 336 -7.68 10.97 -2.02
N PHE A 337 -6.89 11.90 -2.53
CA PHE A 337 -6.13 11.70 -3.75
C PHE A 337 -4.67 12.14 -3.61
N GLN A 338 -3.80 11.23 -4.02
CA GLN A 338 -2.40 11.46 -4.31
C GLN A 338 -2.12 10.98 -5.73
N ASP A 339 -1.74 11.89 -6.62
CA ASP A 339 -1.18 11.59 -7.91
C ASP A 339 0.36 11.65 -7.86
N SER A 340 0.95 10.75 -8.62
CA SER A 340 2.38 10.68 -8.89
C SER A 340 2.82 11.71 -9.93
N ASN A 341 1.93 12.05 -10.88
CA ASN A 341 2.26 12.89 -12.04
C ASN A 341 2.01 14.37 -11.80
N ASP A 342 0.99 14.71 -11.01
CA ASP A 342 0.63 16.08 -10.69
C ASP A 342 0.38 16.22 -9.19
N ARG A 343 1.36 16.78 -8.48
CA ARG A 343 1.23 16.98 -7.03
C ARG A 343 0.29 18.13 -6.66
N SER A 344 -0.14 18.97 -7.60
CA SER A 344 -1.03 20.12 -7.33
C SER A 344 -2.47 19.69 -7.03
N VAL A 345 -2.89 18.55 -7.59
CA VAL A 345 -4.21 17.95 -7.32
C VAL A 345 -4.24 17.15 -6.02
N ASN A 346 -3.08 16.88 -5.42
CA ASN A 346 -2.98 16.14 -4.17
C ASN A 346 -3.63 16.93 -3.03
N ASN A 347 -4.52 16.28 -2.30
CA ASN A 347 -5.10 16.84 -1.08
C ASN A 347 -4.78 16.00 0.17
N THR A 348 -4.06 14.88 -0.01
CA THR A 348 -3.33 14.20 1.06
C THR A 348 -1.93 14.79 1.16
N VAL A 349 -1.78 15.87 1.93
CA VAL A 349 -0.49 16.54 2.13
C VAL A 349 -0.16 16.55 3.62
N ASN A 350 0.57 15.54 4.06
CA ASN A 350 1.61 15.75 5.05
C ASN A 350 2.85 14.99 4.56
N PRO A 351 3.63 15.56 3.61
CA PRO A 351 5.01 15.13 3.49
C PRO A 351 5.61 15.18 4.90
N ILE A 352 6.34 14.14 5.27
CA ILE A 352 7.13 14.03 6.50
C ILE A 352 8.29 15.04 6.39
N SER A 353 7.99 16.32 6.16
CA SER A 353 8.99 17.37 5.97
C SER A 353 9.42 17.94 7.32
N ASN A 354 8.50 17.99 8.30
CA ASN A 354 8.73 18.55 9.64
C ASN A 354 8.13 17.71 10.79
N LYS A 355 7.71 16.47 10.55
CA LYS A 355 7.17 15.56 11.59
C LYS A 355 7.93 14.26 11.58
N LEU A 356 8.04 13.59 12.73
CA LEU A 356 8.65 12.25 12.81
C LEU A 356 7.73 11.15 12.26
N THR A 357 6.42 11.36 12.31
CA THR A 357 5.42 10.41 11.81
C THR A 357 4.24 11.17 11.17
N SER A 358 3.48 10.49 10.32
CA SER A 358 2.21 10.98 9.77
C SER A 358 0.99 10.64 10.63
N ILE A 359 1.20 10.04 11.81
CA ILE A 359 0.12 9.68 12.72
C ILE A 359 -0.55 10.96 13.22
N THR A 360 -1.83 11.04 12.90
CA THR A 360 -2.77 12.03 13.41
C THR A 360 -4.09 11.33 13.78
N TRP A 361 -4.26 10.95 15.04
CA TRP A 361 -5.46 10.27 15.54
C TRP A 361 -6.62 11.25 15.68
N HIS A 362 -7.72 10.97 14.98
CA HIS A 362 -8.88 11.85 15.02
C HIS A 362 -10.19 11.12 14.75
N THR A 363 -11.27 11.77 15.18
CA THR A 363 -12.65 11.48 14.78
C THR A 363 -13.08 12.59 13.83
N ASP A 364 -13.60 12.23 12.66
CA ASP A 364 -14.00 13.22 11.65
C ASP A 364 -15.08 14.16 12.19
N GLY A 365 -14.97 15.45 11.87
CA GLY A 365 -16.04 16.42 12.10
C GLY A 365 -16.51 16.55 13.57
N SER A 366 -15.71 16.15 14.56
CA SER A 366 -16.14 16.19 15.98
C SER A 366 -16.48 17.60 16.50
N SER A 367 -16.15 18.66 15.77
CA SER A 367 -16.53 20.05 16.05
C SER A 367 -17.95 20.42 15.62
N GLU A 368 -18.61 19.62 14.80
CA GLU A 368 -20.03 19.81 14.46
C GLU A 368 -20.92 19.65 15.69
N LEU A 369 -22.06 20.35 15.69
CA LEU A 369 -23.07 20.18 16.76
C LEU A 369 -23.66 18.77 16.74
N GLN A 370 -23.91 18.25 15.55
CA GLN A 370 -24.24 16.85 15.27
C GLN A 370 -23.08 16.27 14.45
N PRO A 371 -22.13 15.57 15.08
CA PRO A 371 -20.98 15.00 14.41
C PRO A 371 -21.34 13.91 13.39
N PRO A 372 -20.42 13.60 12.48
CA PRO A 372 -20.59 12.49 11.55
C PRO A 372 -20.74 11.13 12.29
N GLY A 373 -21.61 10.28 11.74
CA GLY A 373 -22.00 8.97 12.26
C GLY A 373 -21.38 7.81 11.49
N LEU A 374 -22.18 7.12 10.66
CA LEU A 374 -21.69 6.05 9.81
C LEU A 374 -20.91 6.65 8.64
N THR A 375 -19.68 6.20 8.45
CA THR A 375 -18.82 6.63 7.36
C THR A 375 -18.40 5.46 6.49
N LEU A 376 -18.48 5.67 5.17
CA LEU A 376 -17.98 4.74 4.17
C LEU A 376 -16.76 5.34 3.47
N LEU A 377 -15.68 4.57 3.38
CA LEU A 377 -14.48 4.89 2.61
C LEU A 377 -14.17 3.74 1.67
N PHE A 378 -14.18 4.01 0.38
CA PHE A 378 -14.01 2.98 -0.64
C PHE A 378 -12.77 3.23 -1.50
N SER A 379 -12.10 2.13 -1.83
CA SER A 379 -10.85 2.14 -2.58
C SER A 379 -11.09 2.17 -4.08
N LEU A 380 -10.47 3.17 -4.74
CA LEU A 380 -10.47 3.33 -6.18
C LEU A 380 -9.15 2.83 -6.77
N GLU A 381 -8.04 3.33 -6.23
CA GLU A 381 -6.68 2.93 -6.59
C GLU A 381 -5.78 2.89 -5.35
N ASN A 382 -4.94 1.85 -5.26
CA ASN A 382 -3.99 1.67 -4.17
C ASN A 382 -2.54 1.71 -4.70
N PRO A 383 -1.56 2.11 -3.86
CA PRO A 383 -0.14 1.99 -4.20
C PRO A 383 0.22 0.55 -4.58
N ARG A 384 0.99 0.37 -5.66
CA ARG A 384 1.26 -0.95 -6.25
C ARG A 384 2.03 -1.86 -5.31
N ASN A 385 2.95 -1.28 -4.56
CA ASN A 385 3.80 -1.99 -3.60
C ASN A 385 3.22 -2.02 -2.17
N GLY A 386 1.93 -1.66 -2.02
CA GLY A 386 1.26 -1.57 -0.73
C GLY A 386 1.61 -0.31 0.08
N GLY A 387 1.12 -0.26 1.32
CA GLY A 387 1.15 0.94 2.15
C GLY A 387 -0.06 1.84 1.93
N GLY A 388 -0.11 2.95 2.65
CA GLY A 388 -1.28 3.82 2.65
C GLY A 388 -2.42 3.26 3.51
N ASP A 389 -2.10 2.37 4.45
CA ASP A 389 -3.06 1.73 5.35
C ASP A 389 -3.72 2.75 6.27
N THR A 390 -4.92 2.40 6.75
CA THR A 390 -5.63 3.19 7.75
C THR A 390 -5.65 2.41 9.06
N LEU A 391 -5.19 3.05 10.15
CA LEU A 391 -5.33 2.48 11.48
C LEU A 391 -6.59 3.04 12.13
N PHE A 392 -7.27 2.20 12.90
CA PHE A 392 -8.45 2.54 13.68
C PHE A 392 -8.22 2.13 15.14
N THR A 393 -8.82 2.85 16.08
CA THR A 393 -8.76 2.55 17.51
C THR A 393 -10.13 2.71 18.16
N SER A 394 -10.45 1.82 19.08
CA SER A 394 -11.71 1.82 19.82
C SER A 394 -11.62 2.81 20.98
N THR A 395 -12.39 3.91 20.90
CA THR A 395 -12.45 4.88 22.00
C THR A 395 -13.39 4.45 23.12
N VAL A 396 -14.16 3.37 22.90
CA VAL A 396 -14.87 2.63 23.95
C VAL A 396 -13.87 1.88 24.82
N GLU A 397 -13.05 1.02 24.21
CA GLU A 397 -12.05 0.20 24.93
C GLU A 397 -10.98 1.10 25.57
N ALA A 398 -10.63 2.21 24.91
CA ALA A 398 -9.76 3.23 25.51
C ALA A 398 -10.31 3.77 26.83
N TYR A 399 -11.62 4.02 26.91
CA TYR A 399 -12.28 4.43 28.15
C TYR A 399 -12.36 3.28 29.17
N GLU A 400 -12.75 2.07 28.75
CA GLU A 400 -12.90 0.91 29.64
C GLU A 400 -11.59 0.49 30.32
N ARG A 401 -10.43 0.77 29.69
CA ARG A 401 -9.09 0.53 30.25
C ARG A 401 -8.62 1.57 31.27
N LEU A 402 -9.31 2.70 31.40
CA LEU A 402 -9.02 3.65 32.48
C LEU A 402 -9.47 3.08 33.82
N SER A 403 -8.74 3.42 34.90
CA SER A 403 -9.16 3.02 36.24
C SER A 403 -10.54 3.58 36.57
N GLU A 404 -11.28 2.91 37.47
CA GLU A 404 -12.60 3.36 37.90
C GLU A 404 -12.56 4.79 38.45
N GLU A 405 -11.51 5.16 39.18
CA GLU A 405 -11.31 6.52 39.70
C GLU A 405 -11.10 7.54 38.59
N TYR A 406 -10.38 7.17 37.53
CA TYR A 406 -10.22 8.05 36.36
C TYR A 406 -11.54 8.20 35.62
N ARG A 407 -12.26 7.09 35.37
CA ARG A 407 -13.57 7.13 34.71
C ARG A 407 -14.55 8.04 35.47
N ALA A 408 -14.68 7.86 36.78
CA ALA A 408 -15.54 8.68 37.62
C ALA A 408 -15.18 10.18 37.62
N ARG A 409 -13.89 10.52 37.46
CA ARG A 409 -13.43 11.93 37.38
C ARG A 409 -13.65 12.57 36.02
N LEU A 410 -13.68 11.76 34.95
CA LEU A 410 -13.86 12.25 33.57
C LEU A 410 -15.34 12.40 33.21
N GLU A 411 -16.21 11.60 33.82
CA GLU A 411 -17.65 11.70 33.60
C GLU A 411 -18.19 13.06 34.04
N GLY A 412 -19.04 13.65 33.19
CA GLY A 412 -19.60 14.99 33.40
C GLY A 412 -18.70 16.14 32.96
N LEU A 413 -17.43 15.88 32.61
CA LEU A 413 -16.58 16.89 31.99
C LEU A 413 -17.02 17.12 30.54
N GLU A 414 -16.84 18.35 30.07
CA GLU A 414 -17.09 18.75 28.68
C GLU A 414 -15.81 19.28 28.04
N ALA A 415 -15.69 19.14 26.73
CA ALA A 415 -14.56 19.64 25.96
C ALA A 415 -15.03 20.48 24.76
N GLU A 416 -14.25 21.52 24.44
CA GLU A 416 -14.44 22.32 23.24
C GLU A 416 -13.76 21.64 22.05
N HIS A 417 -14.53 21.40 20.98
CA HIS A 417 -14.07 20.86 19.72
C HIS A 417 -14.09 21.97 18.66
N TYR A 418 -12.94 22.27 18.08
CA TYR A 418 -12.79 23.33 17.09
C TYR A 418 -11.58 23.09 16.19
N LEU A 419 -11.79 23.03 14.87
CA LEU A 419 -10.71 23.04 13.88
C LEU A 419 -10.87 24.26 12.97
N PRO A 420 -9.93 25.22 12.95
CA PRO A 420 -9.99 26.35 12.04
C PRO A 420 -9.66 25.89 10.62
N TYR A 421 -10.67 25.39 9.91
CA TYR A 421 -10.55 24.96 8.52
C TYR A 421 -10.18 26.13 7.62
N GLU A 422 -9.11 25.98 6.85
CA GLU A 422 -8.69 26.93 5.82
C GLU A 422 -8.11 26.18 4.60
N PRO A 423 -8.58 26.47 3.37
CA PRO A 423 -9.75 27.30 3.05
C PRO A 423 -11.07 26.61 3.46
N ARG A 424 -12.19 27.36 3.55
CA ARG A 424 -13.50 26.81 3.98
C ARG A 424 -14.68 27.39 3.18
N ARG A 425 -15.70 26.55 2.94
CA ARG A 425 -16.97 26.88 2.23
C ARG A 425 -18.11 27.28 3.17
N ARG A 426 -17.88 27.14 4.48
CA ARG A 426 -18.78 27.58 5.55
C ARG A 426 -17.97 27.84 6.80
N ASP A 427 -18.57 28.51 7.78
CA ASP A 427 -17.89 28.78 9.04
C ASP A 427 -17.40 27.49 9.71
N ALA A 428 -16.19 27.58 10.26
CA ALA A 428 -15.58 26.47 10.96
C ALA A 428 -16.44 26.14 12.21
N PRO A 429 -17.04 24.95 12.27
CA PRO A 429 -17.91 24.57 13.37
C PRO A 429 -17.12 24.58 14.69
N ARG A 430 -17.79 24.99 15.76
CA ARG A 430 -17.26 24.99 17.12
C ARG A 430 -18.36 24.52 18.06
N SER A 431 -18.10 23.44 18.79
CA SER A 431 -19.09 22.84 19.68
C SER A 431 -18.45 22.40 20.99
N ILE A 432 -19.26 22.39 22.05
CA ILE A 432 -18.91 21.81 23.34
C ILE A 432 -19.66 20.48 23.45
N HIS A 433 -18.90 19.42 23.70
CA HIS A 433 -19.40 18.05 23.80
C HIS A 433 -18.94 17.40 25.11
N PRO A 434 -19.66 16.39 25.62
CA PRO A 434 -19.18 15.58 26.74
C PRO A 434 -17.83 14.94 26.42
N LEU A 435 -16.88 15.04 27.35
CA LEU A 435 -15.58 14.38 27.24
C LEU A 435 -15.75 12.86 27.22
N ILE A 436 -16.69 12.36 28.01
CA ILE A 436 -17.18 10.98 27.97
C ILE A 436 -18.62 11.00 27.49
N ARG A 437 -18.85 10.54 26.25
CA ARG A 437 -20.19 10.44 25.67
C ARG A 437 -20.75 9.02 25.80
N THR A 438 -22.05 8.87 25.61
CA THR A 438 -22.73 7.56 25.54
C THR A 438 -23.13 7.24 24.11
N HIS A 439 -22.87 6.01 23.66
CA HIS A 439 -23.33 5.55 22.35
C HIS A 439 -24.85 5.34 22.36
N PRO A 440 -25.63 5.89 21.41
CA PRO A 440 -27.10 5.79 21.41
C PRO A 440 -27.60 4.34 21.26
N VAL A 441 -26.96 3.51 20.43
CA VAL A 441 -27.31 2.08 20.27
C VAL A 441 -26.72 1.20 21.37
N THR A 442 -25.38 1.07 21.42
CA THR A 442 -24.70 0.10 22.27
C THR A 442 -24.70 0.48 23.75
N LYS A 443 -25.09 1.71 24.09
CA LYS A 443 -25.06 2.29 25.44
C LYS A 443 -23.68 2.33 26.11
N LYS A 444 -22.62 1.98 25.38
CA LYS A 444 -21.25 2.03 25.87
C LYS A 444 -20.78 3.47 26.04
N LYS A 445 -19.91 3.68 27.01
CA LYS A 445 -19.23 4.95 27.24
C LYS A 445 -18.02 5.07 26.32
N ILE A 446 -17.77 6.28 25.82
CA ILE A 446 -16.77 6.57 24.80
C ILE A 446 -15.94 7.76 25.25
N LEU A 447 -14.60 7.62 25.19
CA LEU A 447 -13.69 8.75 25.32
C LEU A 447 -13.73 9.61 24.05
N PHE A 448 -14.36 10.78 24.13
CA PHE A 448 -14.60 11.67 23.00
C PHE A 448 -13.65 12.87 22.99
N ALA A 449 -12.35 12.59 22.92
CA ALA A 449 -11.31 13.59 22.76
C ALA A 449 -10.25 13.11 21.77
N ASN A 450 -9.79 13.99 20.89
CA ASN A 450 -8.75 13.67 19.91
C ASN A 450 -7.73 14.82 19.79
N GLU A 451 -6.53 14.50 19.32
CA GLU A 451 -5.41 15.45 19.30
C GLU A 451 -5.58 16.57 18.26
N VAL A 452 -6.40 16.35 17.24
CA VAL A 452 -6.53 17.27 16.11
C VAL A 452 -7.56 18.36 16.40
N ILE A 453 -8.71 18.02 16.98
CA ILE A 453 -9.91 18.88 17.04
C ILE A 453 -10.24 19.33 18.47
N THR A 454 -9.96 18.51 19.49
CA THR A 454 -10.25 18.89 20.88
C THR A 454 -9.26 19.95 21.35
N ARG A 455 -9.75 21.07 21.88
CA ARG A 455 -8.92 22.25 22.23
C ARG A 455 -8.70 22.43 23.72
N ARG A 456 -9.76 22.26 24.51
CA ARG A 456 -9.68 22.43 25.96
C ARG A 456 -10.84 21.76 26.66
N ILE A 457 -10.64 21.44 27.94
CA ILE A 457 -11.68 20.97 28.85
C ILE A 457 -12.33 22.18 29.51
N ILE A 458 -13.66 22.23 29.48
CA ILE A 458 -14.43 23.34 30.03
C ILE A 458 -14.29 23.37 31.55
N GLY A 459 -14.05 24.56 32.10
CA GLY A 459 -13.87 24.78 33.55
C GLY A 459 -12.45 24.54 34.07
N PHE A 460 -11.53 24.03 33.25
CA PHE A 460 -10.14 23.77 33.63
C PHE A 460 -9.24 24.95 33.22
N ARG A 461 -8.16 25.18 33.98
CA ARG A 461 -7.09 26.08 33.53
C ARG A 461 -6.33 25.45 32.37
N ARG A 462 -5.61 26.27 31.62
CA ARG A 462 -4.90 25.83 30.42
C ARG A 462 -3.95 24.67 30.70
N GLU A 463 -3.10 24.80 31.71
CA GLU A 463 -2.10 23.78 32.05
C GLU A 463 -2.75 22.47 32.51
N GLU A 464 -3.86 22.55 33.24
CA GLU A 464 -4.62 21.39 33.71
C GLU A 464 -5.28 20.66 32.53
N SER A 465 -5.94 21.43 31.65
CA SER A 465 -6.56 20.94 30.42
C SER A 465 -5.54 20.31 29.47
N ASP A 466 -4.44 21.00 29.20
CA ASP A 466 -3.38 20.54 28.29
C ASP A 466 -2.75 19.24 28.79
N ASN A 467 -2.48 19.14 30.10
CA ASN A 467 -1.94 17.92 30.71
C ASN A 467 -2.94 16.75 30.63
N LEU A 468 -4.21 16.99 30.95
CA LEU A 468 -5.22 15.94 30.92
C LEU A 468 -5.51 15.46 29.48
N LEU A 469 -5.64 16.38 28.53
CA LEU A 469 -5.83 16.03 27.13
C LEU A 469 -4.61 15.28 26.57
N SER A 470 -3.39 15.71 26.89
CA SER A 470 -2.16 15.01 26.49
C SER A 470 -2.08 13.58 27.03
N PHE A 471 -2.51 13.37 28.28
CA PHE A 471 -2.63 12.02 28.85
C PHE A 471 -3.64 11.17 28.07
N LEU A 472 -4.85 11.69 27.82
CA LEU A 472 -5.93 10.96 27.17
C LEU A 472 -5.62 10.64 25.69
N THR A 473 -5.11 11.60 24.93
CA THR A 473 -4.72 11.37 23.53
C THR A 473 -3.48 10.48 23.43
N GLY A 474 -2.53 10.60 24.37
CA GLY A 474 -1.37 9.72 24.47
C GLY A 474 -1.74 8.27 24.80
N HIS A 475 -2.78 8.05 25.63
CA HIS A 475 -3.35 6.72 25.90
C HIS A 475 -3.93 6.09 24.63
N ILE A 476 -4.73 6.85 23.87
CA ILE A 476 -5.27 6.40 22.58
C ILE A 476 -4.15 6.07 21.59
N ALA A 477 -3.16 6.96 21.44
CA ALA A 477 -2.09 6.80 20.46
C ALA A 477 -1.19 5.58 20.71
N ARG A 478 -0.96 5.23 21.99
CA ARG A 478 -0.15 4.06 22.39
C ARG A 478 -0.98 2.78 22.49
N GLY A 479 -2.30 2.88 22.35
CA GLY A 479 -3.29 1.82 22.54
C GLY A 479 -3.35 0.73 21.46
N GLN A 480 -2.23 0.13 21.10
CA GLN A 480 -2.18 -0.87 20.02
C GLN A 480 -3.02 -2.12 20.33
N ASP A 481 -3.23 -2.47 21.60
CA ASP A 481 -4.07 -3.59 22.03
C ASP A 481 -5.57 -3.42 21.68
N PHE A 482 -5.99 -2.17 21.42
CA PHE A 482 -7.36 -1.82 21.10
C PHE A 482 -7.47 -1.04 19.78
N ALA A 483 -6.47 -1.24 18.92
CA ALA A 483 -6.42 -0.72 17.58
C ALA A 483 -6.34 -1.85 16.54
N CYS A 484 -6.84 -1.60 15.34
CA CYS A 484 -6.64 -2.48 14.19
C CYS A 484 -6.05 -1.69 13.01
N ARG A 485 -5.38 -2.40 12.11
CA ARG A 485 -4.82 -1.84 10.88
C ARG A 485 -5.53 -2.43 9.67
N VAL A 486 -6.15 -1.56 8.86
CA VAL A 486 -6.81 -1.95 7.62
C VAL A 486 -5.85 -1.75 6.47
N LYS A 487 -5.43 -2.87 5.86
CA LYS A 487 -4.70 -2.88 4.59
C LYS A 487 -5.67 -2.75 3.43
N TRP A 488 -5.38 -1.86 2.49
CA TRP A 488 -6.25 -1.63 1.34
C TRP A 488 -6.05 -2.68 0.24
N GLU A 489 -7.17 -3.18 -0.29
CA GLU A 489 -7.24 -3.99 -1.51
C GLU A 489 -8.18 -3.27 -2.50
N GLU A 490 -8.01 -3.48 -3.80
CA GLU A 490 -9.00 -2.94 -4.77
C GLU A 490 -10.41 -3.46 -4.46
N GLY A 491 -11.41 -2.59 -4.64
CA GLY A 491 -12.81 -2.93 -4.31
C GLY A 491 -13.06 -3.08 -2.81
N THR A 492 -12.17 -2.62 -1.94
CA THR A 492 -12.46 -2.56 -0.49
C THR A 492 -13.37 -1.39 -0.18
N VAL A 493 -14.41 -1.63 0.62
CA VAL A 493 -15.20 -0.60 1.30
C VAL A 493 -15.03 -0.78 2.80
N VAL A 494 -14.53 0.24 3.48
CA VAL A 494 -14.45 0.29 4.95
C VAL A 494 -15.63 1.10 5.45
N VAL A 495 -16.42 0.51 6.34
CA VAL A 495 -17.53 1.16 7.02
C VAL A 495 -17.16 1.26 8.50
N TRP A 496 -17.19 2.46 9.09
CA TRP A 496 -16.93 2.62 10.51
C TRP A 496 -17.95 3.52 11.19
N ASP A 497 -18.08 3.30 12.50
CA ASP A 497 -18.82 4.17 13.39
C ASP A 497 -17.90 5.28 13.87
N ASN A 498 -18.06 6.47 13.30
CA ASN A 498 -17.25 7.63 13.65
C ASN A 498 -17.51 8.12 15.09
N ARG A 499 -18.60 7.70 15.74
CA ARG A 499 -18.94 8.12 17.11
C ARG A 499 -18.09 7.43 18.16
N SER A 500 -17.58 6.24 17.86
CA SER A 500 -16.88 5.35 18.82
C SER A 500 -15.47 4.94 18.37
N THR A 501 -14.96 5.54 17.30
CA THR A 501 -13.63 5.26 16.77
C THR A 501 -12.84 6.53 16.50
N GLN A 502 -11.51 6.39 16.60
CA GLN A 502 -10.57 7.30 15.97
C GLN A 502 -9.79 6.56 14.91
N HIS A 503 -9.30 7.29 13.92
CA HIS A 503 -8.50 6.72 12.86
C HIS A 503 -7.34 7.64 12.48
N THR A 504 -6.40 7.06 11.76
CA THR A 504 -5.25 7.78 11.23
C THR A 504 -4.77 7.15 9.93
N ALA A 505 -4.39 7.98 8.96
CA ALA A 505 -3.84 7.54 7.70
C ALA A 505 -2.32 7.37 7.82
N THR A 506 -1.79 6.30 7.26
CA THR A 506 -0.34 6.14 7.11
C THR A 506 0.12 6.61 5.74
N THR A 507 1.24 7.32 5.71
CA THR A 507 1.88 7.76 4.46
C THR A 507 3.15 6.95 4.19
N ASN A 508 3.07 5.64 4.39
CA ASN A 508 4.20 4.71 4.28
C ASN A 508 4.34 4.12 2.86
N PHE A 509 4.03 4.91 1.84
CA PHE A 509 4.17 4.56 0.42
C PHE A 509 4.89 5.70 -0.32
N PRO A 510 5.65 5.40 -1.39
CA PRO A 510 6.40 6.40 -2.15
C PRO A 510 5.54 7.58 -2.64
N ALA A 511 6.14 8.77 -2.71
CA ALA A 511 5.45 10.00 -3.14
C ALA A 511 5.19 10.07 -4.66
N ASP A 512 5.61 9.05 -5.40
CA ASP A 512 5.41 8.81 -6.83
C ASP A 512 4.49 7.60 -7.09
N GLU A 513 3.86 7.07 -6.04
CA GLU A 513 2.75 6.12 -6.15
C GLU A 513 1.40 6.85 -6.06
N ARG A 514 0.42 6.36 -6.81
CA ARG A 514 -0.95 6.88 -6.79
C ARG A 514 -1.76 6.20 -5.68
N ARG A 515 -2.55 7.00 -4.97
CA ARG A 515 -3.56 6.53 -4.03
C ARG A 515 -4.83 7.33 -4.21
N HIS A 516 -5.95 6.64 -4.41
CA HIS A 516 -7.25 7.26 -4.61
C HIS A 516 -8.30 6.50 -3.81
N LEU A 517 -8.86 7.16 -2.80
CA LEU A 517 -10.02 6.68 -2.06
C LEU A 517 -11.11 7.75 -2.11
N CYS A 518 -12.36 7.36 -1.91
CA CYS A 518 -13.47 8.30 -1.74
C CYS A 518 -14.27 7.97 -0.50
N ARG A 519 -14.69 9.00 0.22
CA ARG A 519 -15.47 8.92 1.45
C ARG A 519 -16.83 9.55 1.26
N ILE A 520 -17.87 8.92 1.79
CA ILE A 520 -19.21 9.49 1.94
C ILE A 520 -19.62 9.25 3.39
N THR A 521 -20.19 10.25 4.04
CA THR A 521 -20.48 10.21 5.47
C THR A 521 -21.90 10.70 5.75
N SER A 522 -22.57 10.03 6.69
CA SER A 522 -23.85 10.48 7.27
C SER A 522 -23.64 11.30 8.54
N ILE A 523 -24.54 12.23 8.84
CA ILE A 523 -24.60 12.97 10.10
C ILE A 523 -25.40 12.16 11.15
N ALA A 524 -24.91 12.15 12.39
CA ALA A 524 -25.49 11.43 13.51
C ALA A 524 -26.20 12.35 14.53
N GLU A 525 -26.54 11.80 15.68
CA GLU A 525 -27.07 12.53 16.82
C GLU A 525 -26.04 13.47 17.48
N ARG A 526 -26.54 14.44 18.25
CA ARG A 526 -25.68 15.24 19.14
C ARG A 526 -25.15 14.36 20.28
N PRO A 527 -23.84 14.41 20.62
CA PRO A 527 -23.28 13.66 21.73
C PRO A 527 -23.93 14.01 23.08
N VAL A 528 -24.17 12.99 23.91
CA VAL A 528 -24.76 13.10 25.27
C VAL A 528 -23.97 12.33 26.31
#